data_AF-A0A5N5F6Z2-F1
#
_entry.id   AF-A0A5N5F6Z2-F1
#
_cell.length_a   1.000
_cell.length_b   1.000
_cell.length_c   1.000
_cell.angle_alpha   90.00
_cell.angle_beta   90.00
_cell.angle_gamma   90.00
#
_symmetry.space_group_name_H-M   'P 1'
#
loop_
_entity.id
_entity.type
_entity.pdbx_description
1 polymer ?
#
loop_
_entity_poly.entity_id
_entity_poly.type
_entity_poly.pdbx_seq_one_letter_code
_entity_poly.pdbx_strand_id
1 'polypeptide(L)'
;MARTLSEIELTDHNELSIVKDRALGQLLELLSEGDIAKRKVGVKALLHLSNLPQNGLQMIREGVTGPLFELLYCHSSLSPTLREQVAETIMHLATANATPEAA
;
A
#
# COMPACT_ATOMS: atom_id res chain seq x y z
N MET A 1 8.74 11.65 -4.10
CA MET A 1 8.17 10.48 -4.79
C MET A 1 6.87 10.00 -4.17
N ALA A 2 6.84 9.53 -2.91
CA ALA A 2 5.62 8.99 -2.30
C ALA A 2 4.41 9.93 -2.30
N ARG A 3 4.61 11.24 -2.05
CA ARG A 3 3.54 12.25 -2.17
C ARG A 3 2.93 12.26 -3.58
N THR A 4 3.78 12.27 -4.61
CA THR A 4 3.35 12.24 -6.01
C THR A 4 2.53 10.99 -6.31
N LEU A 5 3.02 9.81 -5.90
CA LEU A 5 2.30 8.54 -6.06
C LEU A 5 0.93 8.53 -5.36
N SER A 6 0.82 9.24 -4.24
CA SER A 6 -0.44 9.35 -3.49
C SER A 6 -1.48 10.29 -4.10
N GLU A 7 -1.14 11.01 -5.17
CA GLU A 7 -1.96 12.10 -5.74
C GLU A 7 -2.14 12.01 -7.26
N ILE A 8 -1.24 11.34 -7.99
CA ILE A 8 -1.25 11.28 -9.45
C ILE A 8 -2.12 10.13 -9.96
N GLU A 9 -2.99 10.40 -10.95
CA GLU A 9 -3.68 9.33 -11.69
C GLU A 9 -2.68 8.60 -12.60
N LEU A 10 -2.54 7.30 -12.39
CA LEU A 10 -1.66 6.43 -13.17
C LEU A 10 -2.51 5.51 -14.04
N THR A 11 -1.94 5.10 -15.17
CA THR A 11 -2.47 3.96 -15.93
C THR A 11 -2.01 2.66 -15.28
N ASP A 12 -2.78 1.58 -15.43
CA ASP A 12 -2.45 0.25 -14.89
C ASP A 12 -1.01 -0.18 -15.24
N HIS A 13 -0.54 0.17 -16.45
CA HIS A 13 0.82 -0.12 -16.89
C HIS A 13 1.89 0.62 -16.07
N ASN A 14 1.66 1.90 -15.77
CA ASN A 14 2.58 2.70 -14.99
C ASN A 14 2.61 2.24 -13.52
N GLU A 15 1.45 1.91 -12.96
CA GLU A 15 1.35 1.35 -11.60
C GLU A 15 2.13 0.05 -11.47
N LEU A 16 1.98 -0.85 -12.45
CA LEU A 16 2.75 -2.09 -12.53
C LEU A 16 4.26 -1.85 -12.59
N SER A 17 4.70 -0.89 -13.41
CA SER A 17 6.14 -0.61 -13.56
C SER A 17 6.72 -0.09 -12.25
N ILE A 18 6.02 0.83 -11.56
CA ILE A 18 6.47 1.41 -10.29
C ILE A 18 6.68 0.34 -9.23
N VAL A 19 5.74 -0.61 -9.12
CA VAL A 19 5.85 -1.72 -8.17
C VAL A 19 7.02 -2.65 -8.53
N LYS A 20 7.25 -2.93 -9.82
CA LYS A 20 8.37 -3.75 -10.30
C LYS A 20 9.73 -3.08 -10.10
N ASP A 21 9.80 -1.76 -10.18
CA ASP A 21 11.04 -0.98 -10.03
C ASP A 21 11.45 -0.76 -8.56
N ARG A 22 11.01 -1.65 -7.65
CA ARG A 22 11.34 -1.67 -6.21
C ARG A 22 10.91 -0.41 -5.44
N ALA A 23 9.90 0.32 -5.91
CA ALA A 23 9.36 1.47 -5.16
C ALA A 23 8.76 1.06 -3.79
N LEU A 24 8.33 -0.19 -3.64
CA LEU A 24 7.71 -0.70 -2.42
C LEU A 24 8.63 -0.64 -1.19
N GLY A 25 9.94 -0.89 -1.35
CA GLY A 25 10.89 -0.84 -0.22
C GLY A 25 10.94 0.55 0.43
N GLN A 26 11.03 1.60 -0.39
CA GLN A 26 11.02 2.99 0.10
C GLN A 26 9.68 3.37 0.75
N LEU A 27 8.56 2.83 0.25
CA LEU A 27 7.25 3.07 0.86
C LEU A 27 7.13 2.39 2.24
N LEU A 28 7.75 1.23 2.43
CA LEU A 28 7.78 0.54 3.72
C LEU A 28 8.66 1.26 4.76
N GLU A 29 9.77 1.87 4.33
CA GLU A 29 10.59 2.74 5.19
C GLU A 29 9.76 3.91 5.76
N LEU A 30 8.92 4.53 4.93
CA LEU A 30 8.03 5.62 5.37
C LEU A 30 7.00 5.20 6.43
N LEU A 31 6.62 3.92 6.47
CA LEU A 31 5.73 3.40 7.53
C LEU A 31 6.46 3.25 8.88
N SER A 32 7.77 2.97 8.82
CA SER A 32 8.61 2.64 9.97
C SER A 32 9.17 3.88 10.69
N GLU A 33 9.29 5.02 10.02
CA GLU A 33 9.94 6.25 10.52
C GLU A 33 9.22 6.99 11.67
N GLY A 34 8.10 6.48 12.19
CA GLY A 34 7.38 7.04 13.36
C GLY A 34 6.62 8.36 13.12
N ASP A 35 6.86 9.04 12.00
CA ASP A 35 6.15 10.27 11.60
C ASP A 35 4.77 9.92 10.98
N ILE A 36 3.70 10.41 11.62
CA ILE A 36 2.31 10.18 11.17
C ILE A 36 2.06 10.75 9.77
N ALA A 37 2.66 11.90 9.42
CA ALA A 37 2.50 12.50 8.11
C ALA A 37 3.17 11.66 7.02
N LYS A 38 4.36 11.11 7.29
CA LYS A 38 5.05 10.20 6.37
C LYS A 38 4.29 8.89 6.21
N ARG A 39 3.80 8.32 7.31
CA ARG A 39 2.93 7.13 7.29
C ARG A 39 1.69 7.37 6.45
N LYS A 40 1.00 8.49 6.62
CA LYS A 40 -0.18 8.84 5.83
C LYS A 40 0.12 8.84 4.33
N VAL A 41 1.23 9.47 3.93
CA VAL A 41 1.63 9.52 2.52
C VAL A 41 2.00 8.12 2.01
N GLY A 42 2.74 7.34 2.80
CA GLY A 42 3.10 5.96 2.47
C GLY A 42 1.89 5.07 2.28
N VAL A 43 0.96 5.04 3.24
CA VAL A 43 -0.29 4.27 3.15
C VAL A 43 -1.11 4.71 1.94
N LYS A 44 -1.27 6.01 1.69
CA LYS A 44 -2.06 6.49 0.56
C LYS A 44 -1.44 6.08 -0.79
N ALA A 45 -0.12 6.08 -0.90
CA ALA A 45 0.56 5.57 -2.09
C ALA A 45 0.38 4.04 -2.26
N LEU A 46 0.49 3.28 -1.17
CA LEU A 46 0.25 1.83 -1.19
C LEU A 46 -1.21 1.52 -1.56
N LEU A 47 -2.17 2.26 -1.02
CA LEU A 47 -3.58 2.14 -1.35
C LEU A 47 -3.82 2.32 -2.85
N HIS A 48 -3.26 3.38 -3.42
CA HIS A 48 -3.39 3.65 -4.86
C HIS A 48 -2.88 2.47 -5.69
N LEU A 49 -1.63 2.06 -5.43
CA LEU A 49 -0.99 0.96 -6.17
C LEU A 49 -1.71 -0.38 -5.98
N SER A 50 -2.31 -0.62 -4.81
CA SER A 50 -3.02 -1.87 -4.50
C SER A 50 -4.34 -2.05 -5.23
N ASN A 51 -4.91 -0.97 -5.80
CA ASN A 51 -6.16 -1.02 -6.55
C ASN A 51 -6.06 -1.96 -7.78
N LEU A 52 -4.84 -2.17 -8.28
CA LEU A 52 -4.55 -3.16 -9.31
C LEU A 52 -4.19 -4.53 -8.69
N PRO A 53 -4.96 -5.61 -8.95
CA PRO A 53 -4.74 -6.91 -8.27
C PRO A 53 -3.33 -7.48 -8.41
N GLN A 54 -2.68 -7.31 -9.57
CA GLN A 54 -1.32 -7.77 -9.82
C GLN A 54 -0.30 -7.10 -8.89
N ASN A 55 -0.49 -5.82 -8.58
CA ASN A 55 0.33 -5.11 -7.60
C ASN A 55 0.08 -5.67 -6.21
N GLY A 56 -1.18 -5.97 -5.86
CA GLY A 56 -1.52 -6.59 -4.59
C GLY A 56 -0.76 -7.89 -4.32
N LEU A 57 -0.69 -8.78 -5.31
CA LEU A 57 0.10 -10.02 -5.20
C LEU A 57 1.61 -9.74 -4.99
N GLN A 58 2.17 -8.77 -5.70
CA GLN A 58 3.57 -8.39 -5.51
C GLN A 58 3.83 -7.75 -4.14
N MET A 59 2.91 -6.90 -3.66
CA MET A 59 2.99 -6.28 -2.34
C MET A 59 2.96 -7.32 -1.21
N ILE A 60 2.17 -8.38 -1.36
CA ILE A 60 2.18 -9.52 -0.43
C ILE A 60 3.56 -10.21 -0.44
N ARG A 61 4.11 -10.48 -1.63
CA ARG A 61 5.44 -11.12 -1.79
C ARG A 61 6.57 -10.29 -1.18
N GLU A 62 6.46 -8.96 -1.25
CA GLU A 62 7.43 -8.00 -0.70
C GLU A 62 7.20 -7.70 0.80
N GLY A 63 6.22 -8.34 1.44
CA GLY A 63 6.02 -8.25 2.89
C GLY A 63 5.29 -7.01 3.38
N VAL A 64 4.52 -6.32 2.53
CA VAL A 64 3.77 -5.10 2.90
C VAL A 64 2.72 -5.35 3.98
N THR A 65 2.19 -6.57 4.08
CA THR A 65 1.11 -6.94 5.01
C THR A 65 1.47 -6.72 6.48
N GLY A 66 2.70 -7.07 6.89
CA GLY A 66 3.15 -6.92 8.28
C GLY A 66 3.04 -5.49 8.79
N PRO A 67 3.71 -4.51 8.13
CA PRO A 67 3.60 -3.09 8.49
C PRO A 67 2.18 -2.53 8.48
N LEU A 68 1.31 -3.00 7.57
CA LEU A 68 -0.09 -2.56 7.54
C LEU A 68 -0.88 -3.06 8.76
N PHE A 69 -0.71 -4.32 9.16
CA PHE A 69 -1.34 -4.85 10.37
C PHE A 69 -0.79 -4.20 11.64
N GLU A 70 0.52 -3.96 11.70
CA GLU A 70 1.12 -3.21 12.80
C GLU A 70 0.51 -1.80 12.90
N LEU A 71 0.32 -1.11 11.76
CA LEU A 71 -0.36 0.19 11.76
C LEU A 71 -1.79 0.08 12.30
N LEU A 72 -2.54 -0.92 11.83
CA LEU A 72 -3.94 -1.11 12.21
C LEU A 72 -4.13 -1.38 13.71
N TYR A 73 -3.25 -2.19 14.31
CA TYR A 73 -3.41 -2.66 15.69
C TYR A 73 -2.58 -1.91 16.73
N CYS A 74 -1.37 -1.49 16.39
CA CYS A 74 -0.40 -0.96 17.38
C CYS A 74 -0.43 0.57 17.49
N HIS A 75 -1.02 1.28 16.52
CA HIS A 75 -1.02 2.75 16.51
C HIS A 75 -2.37 3.35 16.88
N SER A 76 -2.57 3.52 18.20
CA SER A 76 -3.77 4.14 18.79
C SER A 76 -4.00 5.59 18.35
N SER A 77 -2.96 6.27 17.87
CA SER A 77 -2.97 7.68 17.46
C SER A 77 -3.27 7.93 15.98
N LEU A 78 -3.59 6.89 15.20
CA LEU A 78 -4.01 7.09 13.81
C LEU A 78 -5.35 7.82 13.74
N SER A 79 -5.47 8.74 12.77
CA SER A 79 -6.77 9.34 12.46
C SER A 79 -7.71 8.29 11.86
N PRO A 80 -9.04 8.46 12.00
CA PRO A 80 -10.03 7.53 11.42
C PRO A 80 -9.81 7.29 9.92
N THR A 81 -9.58 8.36 9.16
CA THR A 81 -9.32 8.27 7.70
C THR A 81 -8.08 7.44 7.39
N LEU A 82 -6.99 7.59 8.14
CA LEU A 82 -5.79 6.81 7.88
C LEU A 82 -6.02 5.33 8.23
N ARG A 83 -6.78 5.04 9.28
CA ARG A 83 -7.17 3.67 9.64
C ARG A 83 -8.02 3.02 8.54
N GLU A 84 -8.98 3.75 7.97
CA GLU A 84 -9.78 3.31 6.83
C GLU A 84 -8.89 2.99 5.63
N GLN A 85 -7.96 3.89 5.28
CA GLN A 85 -7.03 3.67 4.17
C GLN A 85 -6.15 2.43 4.36
N VAL A 86 -5.70 2.17 5.60
CA VAL A 86 -4.96 0.93 5.92
C VAL A 86 -5.86 -0.29 5.71
N ALA A 87 -7.09 -0.26 6.24
CA ALA A 87 -8.02 -1.37 6.11
C ALA A 87 -8.42 -1.65 4.65
N GLU A 88 -8.62 -0.59 3.86
CA GLU A 88 -8.91 -0.67 2.42
C GLU A 88 -7.73 -1.25 1.64
N THR A 89 -6.50 -0.84 1.97
CA THR A 89 -5.31 -1.45 1.37
C THR A 89 -5.24 -2.94 1.69
N ILE A 90 -5.49 -3.35 2.94
CA ILE A 90 -5.53 -4.76 3.35
C ILE A 90 -6.62 -5.53 2.58
N MET A 91 -7.79 -4.92 2.39
CA MET A 91 -8.88 -5.50 1.59
C MET A 91 -8.43 -5.76 0.16
N HIS A 92 -7.79 -4.79 -0.51
CA HIS A 92 -7.27 -4.98 -1.88
C HIS A 92 -6.26 -6.13 -1.97
N LEU A 93 -5.36 -6.25 -0.98
CA LEU A 93 -4.41 -7.37 -0.94
C LEU A 93 -5.15 -8.72 -0.78
N ALA A 94 -6.17 -8.78 0.08
CA ALA A 94 -6.95 -9.99 0.30
C ALA A 94 -7.74 -10.41 -0.95
N THR A 95 -8.37 -9.45 -1.65
CA THR A 95 -9.14 -9.73 -2.87
C THR A 95 -8.23 -10.13 -4.03
N ALA A 96 -7.05 -9.52 -4.16
CA ALA A 96 -6.05 -9.90 -5.16
C ALA A 96 -5.62 -11.37 -5.04
N ASN A 97 -5.53 -11.89 -3.80
CA ASN A 97 -5.23 -13.30 -3.54
C ASN A 97 -6.45 -14.22 -3.74
N ALA A 98 -7.67 -13.70 -3.62
CA ALA A 98 -8.90 -14.48 -3.75
C ALA A 98 -9.40 -14.64 -5.19
N THR A 99 -9.00 -13.74 -6.10
CA THR A 99 -9.24 -13.93 -7.54
C THR A 99 -8.35 -15.07 -8.04
N PRO A 100 -8.91 -16.23 -8.42
CA PRO A 100 -8.14 -17.21 -9.17
C PRO A 100 -7.71 -16.52 -10.46
N GLU A 101 -6.41 -16.49 -10.73
CA GLU A 101 -5.89 -16.15 -12.04
C GLU A 101 -6.70 -16.98 -13.05
N ALA A 102 -7.42 -16.30 -13.94
CA ALA A 102 -7.98 -16.95 -15.12
C ALA A 102 -6.80 -17.49 -15.92
N ALA A 103 -6.49 -18.76 -15.67
CA ALA A 103 -5.58 -19.61 -16.43
C ALA A 103 -6.38 -20.79 -16.98
#